data_AF-A0A2H1YGR0-F1
#
_entry.id   AF-A0A2H1YGR0-F1
#
_cell.length_a   1.000
_cell.length_b   1.000
_cell.length_c   1.000
_cell.angle_alpha   90.00
_cell.angle_beta   90.00
_cell.angle_gamma   90.00
#
_symmetry.space_group_name_H-M   'P 1'
#
loop_
_entity.id
_entity.type
_entity.pdbx_description
1 polymer ?
#
loop_
_entity_poly.entity_id
_entity_poly.type
_entity_poly.pdbx_seq_one_letter_code
_entity_poly.pdbx_strand_id
1 'polypeptide(L)'
;MKQVFLLFIIFSYSILLTAQQVTVGGKTVMCGSSETTVIPAKYDDGSWTSEKSNSWSLLLYKKNELNKIKGNLTELGFYANCNPYSPKTYTFSKQRIYIKEITKGAITSSKIPDLTTFTKVYDGDITWKRGVDLPSSLNIITLTTPFKYSGTKNLLVYFENESGKGAGGWSSIPFLWDNHGNNRVAYESYKLSDKGKYNGRIGKELPVTYFKFSPVSTPPEITMEADKSICSKSPFSFTGVSVTPAMVTLKWTTSGTGRFNNKFIKNPTYTPSATDSGNIILTLTAKNTDGSISKNFTLTINPLPTASIKKI
;
A
#
# COMPACT_ATOMS: atom_id res chain seq x y z
N MET A 1 -26.90 4.83 -52.14
CA MET A 1 -26.90 4.67 -50.66
C MET A 1 -25.47 4.39 -50.21
N LYS A 2 -24.77 5.34 -49.59
CA LYS A 2 -23.41 5.16 -49.07
C LYS A 2 -23.52 4.64 -47.62
N GLN A 3 -23.06 3.42 -47.37
CA GLN A 3 -22.92 2.89 -46.01
C GLN A 3 -21.84 3.67 -45.26
N VAL A 4 -22.25 4.36 -44.19
CA VAL A 4 -21.32 5.00 -43.24
C VAL A 4 -20.92 3.93 -42.22
N PHE A 5 -19.66 3.49 -42.27
CA PHE A 5 -19.07 2.65 -41.23
C PHE A 5 -18.79 3.52 -40.00
N LEU A 6 -19.53 3.30 -38.92
CA LEU A 6 -19.28 3.92 -37.62
C LEU A 6 -18.07 3.21 -36.98
N LEU A 7 -16.90 3.84 -37.03
CA LEU A 7 -15.69 3.34 -36.39
C LEU A 7 -15.75 3.64 -34.88
N PHE A 8 -16.11 2.65 -34.06
CA PHE A 8 -16.02 2.76 -32.60
C PHE A 8 -14.55 2.71 -32.18
N ILE A 9 -13.93 3.88 -31.99
CA ILE A 9 -12.61 4.01 -31.40
C ILE A 9 -12.75 3.77 -29.89
N ILE A 10 -12.46 2.55 -29.44
CA ILE A 10 -12.40 2.20 -28.02
C ILE A 10 -11.09 2.77 -27.46
N PHE A 11 -11.16 3.92 -26.78
CA PHE A 11 -10.06 4.41 -25.96
C PHE A 11 -9.90 3.51 -24.73
N SER A 12 -8.95 2.58 -24.77
CA SER A 12 -8.54 1.82 -23.59
C SER A 12 -7.74 2.73 -22.66
N TYR A 13 -8.42 3.44 -21.76
CA TYR A 13 -7.77 4.15 -20.66
C TYR A 13 -7.16 3.13 -19.70
N SER A 14 -5.84 2.99 -19.76
CA SER A 14 -5.08 2.23 -18.78
C SER A 14 -4.88 3.12 -17.56
N ILE A 15 -5.75 3.03 -16.54
CA ILE A 15 -5.53 3.72 -15.27
C ILE A 15 -4.34 3.03 -14.59
N LEU A 16 -3.15 3.61 -14.73
CA LEU A 16 -2.00 3.23 -13.92
C LEU A 16 -2.29 3.60 -12.47
N LEU A 17 -2.49 2.58 -11.64
CA LEU A 17 -2.66 2.68 -10.20
C LEU A 17 -1.31 3.05 -9.58
N THR A 18 -1.01 4.34 -9.50
CA THR A 18 0.23 4.85 -8.90
C THR A 18 0.11 4.96 -7.38
N ALA A 19 1.24 4.77 -6.69
CA ALA A 19 1.32 5.07 -5.26
C ALA A 19 1.09 6.57 -5.04
N GLN A 20 0.33 6.90 -3.99
CA GLN A 20 0.00 8.27 -3.61
C GLN A 20 0.75 8.64 -2.34
N GLN A 21 1.31 9.84 -2.31
CA GLN A 21 2.07 10.34 -1.16
C GLN A 21 1.51 11.64 -0.63
N VAL A 22 1.63 11.85 0.68
CA VAL A 22 1.22 13.07 1.36
C VAL A 22 2.13 13.33 2.56
N THR A 23 2.48 14.60 2.76
CA THR A 23 3.17 15.05 3.97
C THR A 23 2.24 15.96 4.76
N VAL A 24 2.03 15.65 6.04
CA VAL A 24 1.27 16.47 6.97
C VAL A 24 2.22 17.38 7.76
N GLY A 25 1.87 18.65 7.92
CA GLY A 25 2.65 19.68 8.62
C GLY A 25 3.57 20.50 7.71
N GLY A 26 4.41 19.83 6.91
CA GLY A 26 5.63 20.38 6.29
C GLY A 26 5.52 21.52 5.26
N LYS A 27 4.44 22.30 5.21
CA LYS A 27 4.29 23.48 4.35
C LYS A 27 5.21 24.64 4.74
N THR A 28 5.52 24.80 6.02
CA THR A 28 6.32 25.91 6.57
C THR A 28 7.60 25.45 7.25
N VAL A 29 7.88 24.15 7.22
CA VAL A 29 8.99 23.55 7.97
C VAL A 29 10.27 23.55 7.15
N MET A 30 11.34 24.00 7.80
CA MET A 30 12.71 23.96 7.31
C MET A 30 13.64 23.40 8.40
N CYS A 31 14.85 23.02 8.01
CA CYS A 31 15.89 22.65 8.98
C CYS A 31 16.09 23.78 10.01
N GLY A 32 16.22 23.44 11.30
CA GLY A 32 16.42 24.40 12.38
C GLY A 32 15.16 25.15 12.83
N SER A 33 13.97 24.75 12.37
CA SER A 33 12.71 25.41 12.72
C SER A 33 12.10 24.85 14.02
N SER A 34 10.84 24.42 14.00
CA SER A 34 10.16 23.86 15.18
C SER A 34 10.64 22.44 15.42
N GLU A 35 11.37 22.25 16.52
CA GLU A 35 11.99 20.98 16.90
C GLU A 35 11.43 20.43 18.21
N THR A 36 11.41 19.11 18.33
CA THR A 36 10.98 18.39 19.51
C THR A 36 11.72 17.07 19.65
N THR A 37 11.96 16.64 20.89
CA THR A 37 12.69 15.40 21.19
C THR A 37 11.80 14.31 21.79
N VAL A 38 10.49 14.54 21.87
CA VAL A 38 9.54 13.63 22.55
C VAL A 38 8.57 12.91 21.61
N ILE A 39 8.46 13.36 20.36
CA ILE A 39 7.61 12.78 19.31
C ILE A 39 8.42 12.69 18.00
N PRO A 40 8.17 11.67 17.14
CA PRO A 40 7.26 10.54 17.34
C PRO A 40 7.69 9.59 18.48
N ALA A 41 8.95 9.68 18.92
CA ALA A 41 9.43 9.03 20.12
C ALA A 41 10.61 9.80 20.71
N LYS A 42 10.86 9.57 22.00
CA LYS A 42 12.03 10.07 22.73
C LYS A 42 13.12 9.02 22.74
N TYR A 43 14.37 9.45 22.53
CA TYR A 43 15.57 8.62 22.52
C TYR A 43 16.64 9.20 23.46
N ASP A 44 16.31 9.34 24.74
CA ASP A 44 17.25 9.77 25.79
C ASP A 44 17.84 8.59 26.58
N ASP A 45 18.97 8.81 27.22
CA ASP A 45 19.71 7.79 27.98
C ASP A 45 19.19 7.60 29.41
N GLY A 46 18.09 8.26 29.79
CA GLY A 46 17.48 8.11 31.11
C GLY A 46 18.19 8.88 32.24
N SER A 47 19.35 9.51 31.96
CA SER A 47 20.23 10.09 32.98
C SER A 47 19.61 11.23 33.79
N TRP A 48 18.76 12.06 33.16
CA TRP A 48 18.04 13.16 33.81
C TRP A 48 16.57 12.85 34.11
N THR A 49 16.06 11.71 33.64
CA THR A 49 14.62 11.45 33.54
C THR A 49 14.16 10.35 34.47
N SER A 50 14.93 10.08 35.53
CA SER A 50 14.65 8.98 36.45
C SER A 50 14.54 7.66 35.69
N GLU A 51 15.53 7.31 34.86
CA GLU A 51 15.60 6.05 34.09
C GLU A 51 14.46 5.83 33.08
N LYS A 52 13.72 6.88 32.71
CA LYS A 52 12.64 6.82 31.71
C LYS A 52 13.20 6.81 30.29
N SER A 53 13.84 5.72 29.90
CA SER A 53 14.49 5.54 28.59
C SER A 53 13.57 4.90 27.52
N ASN A 54 12.29 4.69 27.85
CA ASN A 54 11.27 4.22 26.90
C ASN A 54 10.23 5.31 26.71
N SER A 55 9.56 5.31 25.57
CA SER A 55 8.51 6.28 25.29
C SER A 55 7.44 5.74 24.35
N TRP A 56 6.28 6.37 24.42
CA TRP A 56 5.22 6.16 23.46
C TRP A 56 4.62 7.51 23.06
N SER A 57 4.09 7.57 21.85
CA SER A 57 3.24 8.67 21.40
C SER A 57 2.04 8.14 20.64
N LEU A 58 0.97 8.91 20.66
CA LEU A 58 -0.27 8.69 19.93
C LEU A 58 -0.52 9.94 19.09
N LEU A 59 -0.53 9.78 17.77
CA LEU A 59 -0.52 10.86 16.80
C LEU A 59 -1.82 10.80 15.99
N LEU A 60 -2.61 11.87 16.00
CA LEU A 60 -3.87 11.95 15.27
C LEU A 60 -3.68 12.77 13.99
N TYR A 61 -3.92 12.16 12.82
CA TYR A 61 -3.91 12.80 11.50
C TYR A 61 -5.34 12.86 10.96
N LYS A 62 -5.81 14.05 10.60
CA LYS A 62 -7.18 14.22 10.12
C LYS A 62 -7.28 13.83 8.64
N LYS A 63 -8.41 13.25 8.24
CA LYS A 63 -8.62 12.78 6.86
C LYS A 63 -8.44 13.86 5.79
N ASN A 64 -8.76 15.12 6.12
CA ASN A 64 -8.61 16.25 5.22
C ASN A 64 -7.16 16.69 5.03
N GLU A 65 -6.26 16.36 5.97
CA GLU A 65 -4.81 16.59 5.85
C GLU A 65 -4.15 15.49 5.00
N LEU A 66 -4.78 14.32 4.88
CA LEU A 66 -4.29 13.16 4.11
C LEU A 66 -4.72 13.20 2.63
N ASN A 67 -4.97 14.38 2.06
CA ASN A 67 -5.35 14.58 0.66
C ASN A 67 -6.51 13.69 0.15
N LYS A 68 -7.41 13.25 1.03
CA LYS A 68 -8.52 12.33 0.69
C LYS A 68 -8.05 11.00 0.07
N ILE A 69 -6.81 10.60 0.33
CA ILE A 69 -6.23 9.34 -0.17
C ILE A 69 -6.96 8.14 0.48
N LYS A 70 -7.13 7.06 -0.28
CA LYS A 70 -7.54 5.73 0.20
C LYS A 70 -6.58 4.69 -0.37
N GLY A 71 -6.30 3.63 0.37
CA GLY A 71 -5.23 2.71 -0.04
C GLY A 71 -4.70 1.87 1.09
N ASN A 72 -3.73 1.03 0.75
CA ASN A 72 -2.85 0.40 1.72
C ASN A 72 -1.72 1.38 2.03
N LEU A 73 -1.69 1.93 3.24
CA LEU A 73 -0.54 2.64 3.77
C LEU A 73 0.62 1.66 3.86
N THR A 74 1.71 1.93 3.14
CA THR A 74 2.88 1.05 3.02
C THR A 74 4.14 1.66 3.61
N GLU A 75 4.23 2.99 3.65
CA GLU A 75 5.35 3.69 4.26
C GLU A 75 4.86 4.84 5.14
N LEU A 76 5.52 4.99 6.29
CA LEU A 76 5.36 6.09 7.22
C LEU A 76 6.73 6.71 7.44
N GLY A 77 6.86 8.02 7.37
CA GLY A 77 8.16 8.68 7.55
C GLY A 77 8.07 9.92 8.42
N PHE A 78 9.18 10.24 9.07
CA PHE A 78 9.31 11.41 9.92
C PHE A 78 10.57 12.19 9.57
N TYR A 79 10.49 13.51 9.68
CA TYR A 79 11.65 14.37 9.45
C TYR A 79 12.39 14.60 10.77
N ALA A 80 13.64 14.15 10.83
CA ALA A 80 14.55 14.60 11.88
C ALA A 80 15.03 16.02 11.56
N ASN A 81 15.49 16.78 12.54
CA ASN A 81 16.15 18.04 12.23
C ASN A 81 17.50 17.78 11.55
N CYS A 82 17.77 18.58 10.52
CA CYS A 82 18.98 18.51 9.73
C CYS A 82 20.21 18.99 10.53
N ASN A 83 21.39 18.57 10.11
CA ASN A 83 22.66 19.09 10.58
C ASN A 83 23.67 19.08 9.43
N PRO A 84 23.82 20.19 8.68
CA PRO A 84 24.72 20.23 7.53
C PRO A 84 26.20 20.01 7.92
N TYR A 85 26.56 20.29 9.17
CA TYR A 85 27.95 20.20 9.64
C TYR A 85 28.32 18.84 10.25
N SER A 86 27.33 18.09 10.75
CA SER A 86 27.58 16.80 11.39
C SER A 86 26.35 15.90 11.22
N PRO A 87 26.13 15.35 10.01
CA PRO A 87 25.11 14.34 9.81
C PRO A 87 25.42 13.13 10.69
N LYS A 88 24.39 12.58 11.33
CA LYS A 88 24.52 11.46 12.25
C LYS A 88 23.42 10.45 12.02
N THR A 89 23.74 9.19 12.27
CA THR A 89 22.78 8.08 12.24
C THR A 89 22.68 7.44 13.62
N TYR A 90 21.48 7.00 13.97
CA TYR A 90 21.19 6.37 15.26
C TYR A 90 20.26 5.18 15.03
N THR A 91 20.63 4.01 15.52
CA THR A 91 19.83 2.79 15.37
C THR A 91 19.28 2.37 16.72
N PHE A 92 17.96 2.19 16.78
CA PHE A 92 17.27 1.73 17.99
C PHE A 92 16.43 0.51 17.67
N SER A 93 16.55 -0.51 18.51
CA SER A 93 15.74 -1.73 18.41
C SER A 93 14.40 -1.58 19.12
N LYS A 94 13.49 -2.54 18.93
CA LYS A 94 12.20 -2.63 19.64
C LYS A 94 11.33 -1.39 19.42
N GLN A 95 11.22 -0.97 18.18
CA GLN A 95 10.29 0.07 17.75
C GLN A 95 9.01 -0.57 17.24
N ARG A 96 7.85 -0.06 17.65
CA ARG A 96 6.56 -0.59 17.22
C ARG A 96 5.64 0.52 16.77
N ILE A 97 4.88 0.23 15.73
CA ILE A 97 3.90 1.16 15.18
C ILE A 97 2.58 0.43 15.03
N TYR A 98 1.54 1.05 15.55
CA TYR A 98 0.17 0.55 15.52
C TYR A 98 -0.72 1.62 14.91
N ILE A 99 -1.62 1.23 14.01
CA ILE A 99 -2.49 2.16 13.30
C ILE A 99 -3.95 1.72 13.44
N LYS A 100 -4.82 2.70 13.62
CA LYS A 100 -6.27 2.52 13.66
C LYS A 100 -6.97 3.71 13.01
N GLU A 101 -8.12 3.46 12.40
CA GLU A 101 -9.03 4.53 12.00
C GLU A 101 -9.95 4.97 13.15
N ILE A 102 -10.17 6.27 13.28
CA ILE A 102 -11.04 6.86 14.30
C ILE A 102 -11.91 7.97 13.73
N THR A 103 -13.11 8.15 14.27
CA THR A 103 -14.02 9.24 13.89
C THR A 103 -13.76 10.53 14.68
N LYS A 104 -13.25 10.42 15.91
CA LYS A 104 -12.91 11.55 16.77
C LYS A 104 -11.86 12.45 16.12
N GLY A 105 -12.04 13.75 16.24
CA GLY A 105 -11.15 14.78 15.69
C GLY A 105 -10.08 15.31 16.64
N ALA A 106 -10.03 14.80 17.88
CA ALA A 106 -9.08 15.18 18.91
C ALA A 106 -8.79 14.01 19.86
N ILE A 107 -7.58 13.99 20.43
CA ILE A 107 -7.17 13.09 21.50
C ILE A 107 -7.78 13.58 22.82
N THR A 108 -8.44 12.68 23.55
CA THR A 108 -9.19 13.02 24.78
C THR A 108 -8.68 12.27 26.00
N SER A 109 -7.71 11.38 25.83
CA SER A 109 -7.07 10.61 26.88
C SER A 109 -5.57 10.60 26.61
N SER A 110 -4.78 10.74 27.67
CA SER A 110 -3.33 10.55 27.64
C SER A 110 -2.89 9.22 28.23
N LYS A 111 -3.79 8.24 28.38
CA LYS A 111 -3.43 6.87 28.71
C LYS A 111 -3.05 6.11 27.44
N ILE A 112 -2.21 5.08 27.60
CA ILE A 112 -1.98 4.09 26.54
C ILE A 112 -3.35 3.52 26.12
N PRO A 113 -3.71 3.59 24.83
CA PRO A 113 -4.98 3.05 24.36
C PRO A 113 -4.93 1.51 24.33
N ASP A 114 -6.09 0.87 24.24
CA ASP A 114 -6.16 -0.58 24.00
C ASP A 114 -5.62 -0.92 22.60
N LEU A 115 -4.36 -1.36 22.56
CA LEU A 115 -3.62 -1.69 21.34
C LEU A 115 -4.16 -2.93 20.62
N THR A 116 -4.97 -3.77 21.28
CA THR A 116 -5.63 -4.91 20.60
C THR A 116 -6.62 -4.44 19.53
N THR A 117 -7.09 -3.19 19.64
CA THR A 117 -7.97 -2.57 18.67
C THR A 117 -7.25 -1.88 17.51
N PHE A 118 -5.91 -1.93 17.50
CA PHE A 118 -5.06 -1.38 16.45
C PHE A 118 -4.44 -2.51 15.63
N THR A 119 -4.12 -2.22 14.37
CA THR A 119 -3.26 -3.09 13.57
C THR A 119 -1.81 -2.77 13.89
N LYS A 120 -1.02 -3.77 14.34
CA LYS A 120 0.44 -3.63 14.41
C LYS A 120 1.00 -3.64 12.98
N VAL A 121 1.55 -2.52 12.53
CA VAL A 121 2.04 -2.35 11.15
C VAL A 121 3.55 -2.49 11.04
N TYR A 122 4.26 -2.33 12.15
CA TYR A 122 5.71 -2.40 12.22
C TYR A 122 6.16 -2.87 13.61
N ASP A 123 7.18 -3.73 13.65
CA ASP A 123 7.87 -4.22 14.84
C ASP A 123 9.31 -4.54 14.44
N GLY A 124 10.28 -3.74 14.89
CA GLY A 124 11.67 -3.91 14.46
C GLY A 124 12.59 -2.75 14.83
N ASP A 125 13.70 -2.65 14.11
CA ASP A 125 14.77 -1.68 14.35
C ASP A 125 14.65 -0.49 13.41
N ILE A 126 14.71 0.74 13.95
CA ILE A 126 14.68 1.97 13.15
C ILE A 126 16.04 2.65 13.23
N THR A 127 16.55 3.02 12.05
CA THR A 127 17.74 3.88 11.91
C THR A 127 17.29 5.28 11.53
N TRP A 128 17.45 6.23 12.45
CA TRP A 128 17.23 7.65 12.21
C TRP A 128 18.47 8.31 11.65
N LYS A 129 18.27 9.22 10.70
CA LYS A 129 19.31 10.01 10.05
C LYS A 129 18.99 11.49 10.23
N ARG A 130 19.96 12.24 10.74
CA ARG A 130 19.98 13.70 10.66
C ARG A 130 20.69 14.07 9.36
N GLY A 131 19.91 14.32 8.32
CA GLY A 131 20.42 14.70 7.00
C GLY A 131 21.09 16.07 6.99
N VAL A 132 21.73 16.41 5.87
CA VAL A 132 22.35 17.73 5.67
C VAL A 132 21.34 18.80 5.25
N ASP A 133 20.20 18.36 4.71
CA ASP A 133 19.09 19.19 4.23
C ASP A 133 17.74 18.52 4.51
N LEU A 134 16.65 19.21 4.20
CA LEU A 134 15.30 18.73 4.50
C LEU A 134 14.98 17.40 3.78
N PRO A 135 15.24 17.23 2.46
CA PRO A 135 15.01 15.95 1.78
C PRO A 135 15.80 14.77 2.40
N SER A 136 17.08 14.96 2.71
CA SER A 136 17.92 13.90 3.32
C SER A 136 17.61 13.65 4.80
N SER A 137 16.83 14.51 5.44
CA SER A 137 16.37 14.35 6.83
C SER A 137 15.08 13.53 6.97
N LEU A 138 14.44 13.16 5.85
CA LEU A 138 13.29 12.26 5.85
C LEU A 138 13.73 10.82 6.14
N ASN A 139 13.17 10.25 7.20
CA ASN A 139 13.40 8.87 7.59
C ASN A 139 12.14 8.04 7.30
N ILE A 140 12.20 7.21 6.26
CA ILE A 140 11.09 6.37 5.81
C ILE A 140 11.15 5.01 6.49
N ILE A 141 10.01 4.61 7.07
CA ILE A 141 9.78 3.29 7.67
C ILE A 141 8.83 2.54 6.75
N THR A 142 9.30 1.44 6.17
CA THR A 142 8.45 0.53 5.39
C THR A 142 7.66 -0.35 6.35
N LEU A 143 6.33 -0.35 6.22
CA LEU A 143 5.45 -1.11 7.09
C LEU A 143 5.49 -2.58 6.70
N THR A 144 5.84 -3.44 7.67
CA THR A 144 5.84 -4.91 7.50
C THR A 144 4.44 -5.47 7.25
N THR A 145 3.42 -4.80 7.77
CA THR A 145 2.01 -5.10 7.51
C THR A 145 1.34 -3.81 7.03
N PRO A 146 1.08 -3.65 5.72
CA PRO A 146 0.39 -2.48 5.20
C PRO A 146 -0.97 -2.27 5.86
N PHE A 147 -1.34 -1.01 6.12
CA PHE A 147 -2.61 -0.68 6.76
C PHE A 147 -3.65 -0.24 5.72
N LYS A 148 -4.77 -0.95 5.62
CA LYS A 148 -5.87 -0.59 4.72
C LYS A 148 -6.63 0.63 5.26
N TYR A 149 -6.33 1.80 4.72
CA TYR A 149 -6.98 3.06 5.04
C TYR A 149 -8.20 3.31 4.14
N SER A 150 -9.35 3.60 4.74
CA SER A 150 -10.61 3.78 4.01
C SER A 150 -10.71 5.15 3.32
N GLY A 151 -9.94 6.13 3.79
CA GLY A 151 -10.08 7.54 3.35
C GLY A 151 -11.28 8.27 3.97
N THR A 152 -12.07 7.62 4.83
CA THR A 152 -13.32 8.20 5.37
C THR A 152 -13.20 8.69 6.83
N LYS A 153 -12.21 8.18 7.56
CA LYS A 153 -11.95 8.42 8.98
C LYS A 153 -10.57 9.04 9.20
N ASN A 154 -10.29 9.55 10.39
CA ASN A 154 -8.96 10.03 10.75
C ASN A 154 -8.03 8.84 11.04
N LEU A 155 -6.73 9.03 10.89
CA LEU A 155 -5.71 8.05 11.26
C LEU A 155 -5.18 8.35 12.65
N LEU A 156 -5.12 7.32 13.48
CA LEU A 156 -4.47 7.34 14.78
C LEU A 156 -3.27 6.41 14.72
N VAL A 157 -2.08 6.97 14.93
CA VAL A 157 -0.80 6.24 14.88
C VAL A 157 -0.21 6.22 16.29
N TYR A 158 -0.12 5.03 16.88
CA TYR A 158 0.64 4.83 18.11
C TYR A 158 2.05 4.40 17.74
N PHE A 159 3.04 5.15 18.22
CA PHE A 159 4.45 4.88 18.01
C PHE A 159 5.10 4.59 19.36
N GLU A 160 5.88 3.53 19.45
CA GLU A 160 6.52 3.09 20.68
C GLU A 160 8.01 2.85 20.47
N ASN A 161 8.81 3.42 21.37
CA ASN A 161 10.22 3.13 21.55
C ASN A 161 10.40 2.38 22.89
N GLU A 162 10.74 1.09 22.81
CA GLU A 162 11.17 0.27 23.95
C GLU A 162 12.63 -0.17 23.85
N SER A 163 13.47 0.60 23.16
CA SER A 163 14.89 0.28 23.05
C SER A 163 15.62 0.35 24.41
N GLY A 164 15.10 1.15 25.35
CA GLY A 164 15.75 1.49 26.60
C GLY A 164 17.09 2.23 26.43
N LYS A 165 17.38 2.73 25.23
CA LYS A 165 18.65 3.34 24.86
C LYS A 165 18.45 4.79 24.38
N GLY A 166 19.40 5.64 24.75
CA GLY A 166 19.49 7.01 24.25
C GLY A 166 20.39 7.14 23.03
N ALA A 167 20.29 8.29 22.35
CA ALA A 167 21.19 8.68 21.26
C ALA A 167 22.64 8.95 21.72
N GLY A 168 22.88 8.95 23.04
CA GLY A 168 24.20 9.12 23.66
C GLY A 168 24.60 10.59 23.80
N GLY A 169 25.62 10.83 24.65
CA GLY A 169 26.23 12.15 24.83
C GLY A 169 25.24 13.23 25.29
N TRP A 170 24.31 12.89 26.18
CA TRP A 170 23.31 13.81 26.73
C TRP A 170 22.31 14.36 25.70
N SER A 171 22.14 13.67 24.58
CA SER A 171 21.29 14.10 23.46
C SER A 171 20.14 13.12 23.18
N SER A 172 19.07 13.65 22.56
CA SER A 172 18.00 12.88 21.93
C SER A 172 17.93 13.31 20.46
N ILE A 173 17.17 12.59 19.63
CA ILE A 173 16.97 12.99 18.24
C ILE A 173 15.95 14.14 18.19
N PRO A 174 16.32 15.31 17.65
CA PRO A 174 15.35 16.35 17.34
C PRO A 174 14.55 15.96 16.08
N PHE A 175 13.23 16.07 16.16
CA PHE A 175 12.29 15.90 15.07
C PHE A 175 11.59 17.21 14.75
N LEU A 176 11.30 17.43 13.48
CA LEU A 176 10.56 18.59 13.03
C LEU A 176 9.06 18.39 13.28
N TRP A 177 8.37 19.45 13.72
CA TRP A 177 6.95 19.40 14.05
C TRP A 177 6.22 20.70 13.68
N ASP A 178 4.90 20.63 13.58
CA ASP A 178 4.02 21.79 13.37
C ASP A 178 2.89 21.87 14.39
N ASN A 179 2.43 23.10 14.66
CA ASN A 179 1.28 23.32 15.53
C ASN A 179 -0.01 23.00 14.77
N HIS A 180 -0.65 21.89 15.14
CA HIS A 180 -1.91 21.42 14.54
C HIS A 180 -3.13 21.69 15.44
N GLY A 181 -3.01 22.63 16.37
CA GLY A 181 -4.01 22.93 17.40
C GLY A 181 -3.96 21.93 18.57
N ASN A 182 -4.70 22.23 19.64
CA ASN A 182 -4.67 21.41 20.84
C ASN A 182 -5.18 19.98 20.57
N ASN A 183 -4.61 19.02 21.29
CA ASN A 183 -5.08 17.63 21.38
C ASN A 183 -4.85 16.79 20.11
N ARG A 184 -3.69 16.96 19.48
CA ARG A 184 -3.26 16.20 18.31
C ARG A 184 -2.27 15.10 18.61
N VAL A 185 -1.59 15.21 19.75
CA VAL A 185 -0.69 14.18 20.26
C VAL A 185 -0.99 13.85 21.72
N ALA A 186 -0.79 12.60 22.10
CA ALA A 186 -0.54 12.21 23.48
C ALA A 186 0.78 11.47 23.56
N TYR A 187 1.55 11.66 24.62
CA TYR A 187 2.86 11.01 24.74
C TYR A 187 3.30 10.87 26.20
N GLU A 188 4.22 9.94 26.43
CA GLU A 188 4.86 9.75 27.72
C GLU A 188 6.24 9.13 27.58
N SER A 189 7.12 9.39 28.55
CA SER A 189 8.33 8.60 28.78
C SER A 189 8.18 7.82 30.09
N TYR A 190 8.66 6.58 30.11
CA TYR A 190 8.42 5.65 31.21
C TYR A 190 9.64 4.74 31.45
N LYS A 191 9.79 4.30 32.71
CA LYS A 191 10.58 3.11 33.04
C LYS A 191 9.81 1.90 32.56
N LEU A 192 10.49 0.88 32.03
CA LEU A 192 9.79 -0.30 31.48
C LEU A 192 8.85 -0.96 32.50
N SER A 193 9.24 -0.98 33.78
CA SER A 193 8.42 -1.51 34.90
C SER A 193 7.17 -0.67 35.23
N ASP A 194 7.12 0.59 34.80
CA ASP A 194 6.02 1.52 35.04
C ASP A 194 5.12 1.71 33.80
N LYS A 195 5.29 0.90 32.74
CA LYS A 195 4.53 1.07 31.49
C LYS A 195 3.03 1.07 31.76
N GLY A 196 2.35 2.16 31.38
CA GLY A 196 0.90 2.32 31.53
C GLY A 196 0.42 2.68 32.94
N LYS A 197 1.32 2.84 33.91
CA LYS A 197 0.98 3.20 35.30
C LYS A 197 0.52 4.64 35.45
N TYR A 198 1.08 5.55 34.66
CA TYR A 198 0.81 6.98 34.75
C TYR A 198 0.12 7.49 33.48
N ASN A 199 -0.48 8.67 33.60
CA ASN A 199 -1.02 9.37 32.46
C ASN A 199 0.12 10.13 31.75
N GLY A 200 0.10 10.10 30.41
CA GLY A 200 0.93 10.96 29.59
C GLY A 200 0.44 12.41 29.55
N ARG A 201 1.01 13.17 28.62
CA ARG A 201 0.62 14.55 28.32
C ARG A 201 -0.15 14.59 27.01
N ILE A 202 -1.02 15.59 26.86
CA ILE A 202 -1.67 15.91 25.59
C ILE A 202 -1.05 17.20 25.06
N GLY A 203 -0.71 17.20 23.78
CA GLY A 203 -0.02 18.31 23.12
C GLY A 203 -0.63 18.66 21.77
N LYS A 204 -0.06 19.71 21.18
CA LYS A 204 -0.41 20.24 19.85
C LYS A 204 0.71 20.01 18.82
N GLU A 205 1.85 19.56 19.29
CA GLU A 205 3.05 19.34 18.52
C GLU A 205 2.86 18.07 17.70
N LEU A 206 2.51 18.15 16.42
CA LEU A 206 2.40 16.97 15.57
C LEU A 206 3.66 16.88 14.70
N PRO A 207 4.36 15.72 14.63
CA PRO A 207 5.59 15.64 13.86
C PRO A 207 5.27 15.77 12.36
N VAL A 208 6.19 16.36 11.59
CA VAL A 208 6.07 16.40 10.14
C VAL A 208 6.16 14.98 9.62
N THR A 209 5.08 14.51 9.02
CA THR A 209 4.89 13.09 8.76
C THR A 209 4.56 12.83 7.31
N TYR A 210 5.40 12.01 6.68
CA TYR A 210 5.23 11.48 5.35
C TYR A 210 4.40 10.20 5.39
N PHE A 211 3.48 10.05 4.44
CA PHE A 211 2.71 8.83 4.22
C PHE A 211 2.79 8.44 2.75
N LYS A 212 2.95 7.15 2.48
CA LYS A 212 2.80 6.58 1.14
C LYS A 212 1.75 5.49 1.14
N PHE A 213 0.78 5.64 0.26
CA PHE A 213 -0.30 4.69 0.06
C PHE A 213 -0.11 4.01 -1.29
N SER A 214 -0.02 2.70 -1.28
CA SER A 214 -0.32 1.92 -2.46
C SER A 214 -1.85 1.88 -2.65
N PRO A 215 -2.35 1.91 -3.89
CA PRO A 215 -3.77 1.75 -4.13
C PRO A 215 -4.29 0.43 -3.54
N VAL A 216 -5.58 0.42 -3.16
CA VAL A 216 -6.24 -0.82 -2.73
C VAL A 216 -6.27 -1.76 -3.93
N SER A 217 -5.59 -2.90 -3.83
CA SER A 217 -5.75 -3.97 -4.81
C SER A 217 -7.08 -4.69 -4.56
N THR A 218 -7.78 -5.01 -5.63
CA THR A 218 -9.06 -5.75 -5.61
C THR A 218 -8.86 -7.11 -6.27
N PRO A 219 -9.69 -8.12 -5.97
CA PRO A 219 -9.68 -9.36 -6.74
C PRO A 219 -9.77 -9.06 -8.24
N PRO A 220 -9.11 -9.86 -9.09
CA PRO A 220 -9.16 -9.66 -10.52
C PRO A 220 -10.57 -9.87 -11.05
N GLU A 221 -10.93 -9.09 -12.06
CA GLU A 221 -12.12 -9.26 -12.88
C GLU A 221 -11.67 -9.56 -14.32
N ILE A 222 -12.34 -10.50 -14.98
CA ILE A 222 -12.09 -10.85 -16.38
C ILE A 222 -13.35 -10.54 -17.18
N THR A 223 -13.21 -9.74 -18.22
CA THR A 223 -14.17 -9.68 -19.34
C THR A 223 -13.49 -10.19 -20.60
N MET A 224 -14.26 -10.85 -21.46
CA MET A 224 -13.79 -11.42 -22.72
C MET A 224 -14.89 -11.27 -23.77
N GLU A 225 -14.51 -11.42 -25.03
CA GLU A 225 -15.46 -11.50 -26.14
C GLU A 225 -16.44 -12.67 -25.98
N ALA A 226 -17.60 -12.58 -26.64
CA ALA A 226 -18.61 -13.64 -26.64
C ALA A 226 -18.10 -14.88 -27.38
N ASP A 227 -18.63 -16.05 -26.99
CA ASP A 227 -18.34 -17.36 -27.59
C ASP A 227 -18.37 -17.34 -29.13
N LYS A 228 -17.49 -18.13 -29.75
CA LYS A 228 -17.28 -18.13 -31.21
C LYS A 228 -17.29 -19.53 -31.79
N SER A 229 -17.51 -19.58 -33.10
CA SER A 229 -17.32 -20.79 -33.89
C SER A 229 -16.25 -20.56 -34.97
N ILE A 230 -15.45 -21.59 -35.23
CA ILE A 230 -14.39 -21.61 -36.25
C ILE A 230 -14.46 -22.90 -37.07
N CYS A 231 -13.83 -22.91 -38.24
CA CYS A 231 -13.58 -24.15 -38.97
C CYS A 231 -12.46 -24.95 -38.31
N SER A 232 -12.51 -26.28 -38.47
CA SER A 232 -11.46 -27.17 -38.00
C SER A 232 -10.09 -26.71 -38.50
N LYS A 233 -9.09 -26.78 -37.60
CA LYS A 233 -7.69 -26.35 -37.80
C LYS A 233 -7.48 -24.84 -38.00
N SER A 234 -8.53 -24.01 -38.04
CA SER A 234 -8.36 -22.56 -38.07
C SER A 234 -7.90 -22.06 -36.69
N PRO A 235 -6.84 -21.24 -36.59
CA PRO A 235 -6.46 -20.63 -35.32
C PRO A 235 -7.50 -19.59 -34.89
N PHE A 236 -7.72 -19.47 -33.58
CA PHE A 236 -8.56 -18.42 -32.99
C PHE A 236 -7.70 -17.49 -32.14
N SER A 237 -7.70 -16.19 -32.45
CA SER A 237 -6.97 -15.17 -31.70
C SER A 237 -7.94 -14.35 -30.86
N PHE A 238 -7.69 -14.30 -29.55
CA PHE A 238 -8.42 -13.42 -28.65
C PHE A 238 -8.03 -11.97 -28.91
N THR A 239 -9.01 -11.07 -28.90
CA THR A 239 -8.81 -9.62 -29.06
C THR A 239 -9.54 -8.81 -27.99
N GLY A 240 -10.61 -9.35 -27.43
CA GLY A 240 -11.51 -8.67 -26.51
C GLY A 240 -11.28 -8.97 -25.03
N VAL A 241 -10.13 -9.53 -24.64
CA VAL A 241 -9.86 -9.86 -23.24
C VAL A 241 -9.40 -8.62 -22.47
N SER A 242 -10.14 -8.29 -21.40
CA SER A 242 -9.78 -7.29 -20.42
C SER A 242 -9.64 -7.93 -19.04
N VAL A 243 -8.62 -7.52 -18.31
CA VAL A 243 -8.39 -7.96 -16.94
C VAL A 243 -8.04 -6.75 -16.10
N THR A 244 -8.76 -6.56 -14.99
CA THR A 244 -8.56 -5.45 -14.06
C THR A 244 -8.47 -5.97 -12.63
N PRO A 245 -7.51 -5.51 -11.79
CA PRO A 245 -6.42 -4.59 -12.12
C PRO A 245 -5.30 -5.22 -12.98
N ALA A 246 -4.38 -4.41 -13.51
CA ALA A 246 -3.36 -4.86 -14.47
C ALA A 246 -2.24 -5.74 -13.87
N MET A 247 -1.97 -5.64 -12.56
CA MET A 247 -0.94 -6.44 -11.88
C MET A 247 -1.47 -7.82 -11.47
N VAL A 248 -1.60 -8.71 -12.45
CA VAL A 248 -2.13 -10.08 -12.27
C VAL A 248 -1.25 -11.10 -12.99
N THR A 249 -1.23 -12.33 -12.50
CA THR A 249 -0.71 -13.49 -13.25
C THR A 249 -1.85 -14.12 -14.05
N LEU A 250 -1.62 -14.39 -15.34
CA LEU A 250 -2.60 -14.98 -16.25
C LEU A 250 -2.20 -16.41 -16.60
N LYS A 251 -3.19 -17.30 -16.75
CA LYS A 251 -2.97 -18.66 -17.27
C LYS A 251 -4.20 -19.14 -18.03
N TRP A 252 -3.99 -19.52 -19.28
CA TRP A 252 -4.98 -20.21 -20.11
C TRP A 252 -4.87 -21.73 -20.00
N THR A 253 -6.02 -22.40 -19.98
CA THR A 253 -6.17 -23.85 -20.12
C THR A 253 -7.25 -24.17 -21.15
N THR A 254 -7.23 -25.39 -21.69
CA THR A 254 -8.20 -25.86 -22.70
C THR A 254 -8.72 -27.24 -22.29
N SER A 255 -9.99 -27.54 -22.59
CA SER A 255 -10.53 -28.90 -22.55
C SER A 255 -10.22 -29.70 -23.82
N GLY A 256 -9.74 -29.02 -24.87
CA GLY A 256 -9.24 -29.64 -26.09
C GLY A 256 -7.79 -30.09 -25.97
N THR A 257 -7.27 -30.59 -27.08
CA THR A 257 -5.91 -31.13 -27.25
C THR A 257 -5.00 -30.21 -28.08
N GLY A 258 -5.53 -29.08 -28.56
CA GLY A 258 -4.76 -28.01 -29.19
C GLY A 258 -3.86 -27.24 -28.22
N ARG A 259 -3.25 -26.16 -28.71
CA ARG A 259 -2.27 -25.38 -27.94
C ARG A 259 -2.48 -23.87 -28.07
N PHE A 260 -2.14 -23.15 -27.01
CA PHE A 260 -1.96 -21.70 -27.06
C PHE A 260 -0.53 -21.37 -27.51
N ASN A 261 -0.37 -20.32 -28.31
CA ASN A 261 0.96 -19.78 -28.65
C ASN A 261 1.74 -19.35 -27.40
N ASN A 262 1.06 -18.72 -26.44
CA ASN A 262 1.55 -18.44 -25.10
C ASN A 262 0.35 -18.41 -24.14
N LYS A 263 0.29 -19.36 -23.21
CA LYS A 263 -0.82 -19.46 -22.25
C LYS A 263 -0.78 -18.40 -21.14
N PHE A 264 0.25 -17.55 -21.07
CA PHE A 264 0.45 -16.58 -19.99
C PHE A 264 0.18 -15.13 -20.41
N ILE A 265 -0.29 -14.88 -21.64
CA ILE A 265 -0.63 -13.54 -22.14
C ILE A 265 -2.13 -13.29 -22.18
N LYS A 266 -2.53 -12.02 -22.17
CA LYS A 266 -3.93 -11.57 -22.15
C LYS A 266 -4.72 -12.05 -23.38
N ASN A 267 -4.14 -11.88 -24.55
CA ASN A 267 -4.74 -12.17 -25.85
C ASN A 267 -3.93 -13.26 -26.58
N PRO A 268 -4.06 -14.55 -26.22
CA PRO A 268 -3.35 -15.61 -26.91
C PRO A 268 -4.05 -15.98 -28.23
N THR A 269 -3.35 -16.79 -29.03
CA THR A 269 -3.94 -17.52 -30.15
C THR A 269 -4.03 -19.00 -29.78
N TYR A 270 -5.22 -19.58 -29.84
CA TYR A 270 -5.45 -21.02 -29.73
C TYR A 270 -5.40 -21.66 -31.11
N THR A 271 -4.57 -22.70 -31.27
CA THR A 271 -4.52 -23.53 -32.47
C THR A 271 -5.10 -24.90 -32.13
N PRO A 272 -6.31 -25.23 -32.62
CA PRO A 272 -6.91 -26.55 -32.43
C PRO A 272 -6.03 -27.66 -33.02
N SER A 273 -6.07 -28.84 -32.40
CA SER A 273 -5.49 -30.04 -33.00
C SER A 273 -6.42 -30.64 -34.06
N ALA A 274 -5.99 -31.71 -34.72
CA ALA A 274 -6.86 -32.46 -35.64
C ALA A 274 -7.98 -33.24 -34.92
N THR A 275 -7.84 -33.52 -33.62
CA THR A 275 -8.83 -34.26 -32.82
C THR A 275 -9.83 -33.36 -32.10
N ASP A 276 -9.58 -32.05 -32.08
CA ASP A 276 -10.52 -31.08 -31.51
C ASP A 276 -11.74 -30.92 -32.42
N SER A 277 -12.93 -31.19 -31.89
CA SER A 277 -14.21 -31.09 -32.60
C SER A 277 -15.34 -30.70 -31.64
N GLY A 278 -16.41 -30.07 -32.16
CA GLY A 278 -17.54 -29.65 -31.34
C GLY A 278 -17.18 -28.51 -30.39
N ASN A 279 -17.80 -28.46 -29.23
CA ASN A 279 -17.54 -27.42 -28.23
C ASN A 279 -16.31 -27.77 -27.39
N ILE A 280 -15.31 -26.90 -27.41
CA ILE A 280 -14.21 -26.91 -26.45
C ILE A 280 -14.30 -25.69 -25.53
N ILE A 281 -13.83 -25.85 -24.29
CA ILE A 281 -13.80 -24.78 -23.29
C ILE A 281 -12.37 -24.28 -23.14
N LEU A 282 -12.17 -22.99 -23.38
CA LEU A 282 -10.94 -22.28 -23.11
C LEU A 282 -11.14 -21.46 -21.83
N THR A 283 -10.30 -21.67 -20.82
CA THR A 283 -10.44 -21.02 -19.51
C THR A 283 -9.26 -20.10 -19.27
N LEU A 284 -9.52 -18.82 -19.03
CA LEU A 284 -8.52 -17.90 -18.49
C LEU A 284 -8.66 -17.84 -16.97
N THR A 285 -7.55 -18.01 -16.27
CA THR A 285 -7.43 -17.72 -14.83
C THR A 285 -6.54 -16.50 -14.63
N ALA A 286 -7.04 -15.52 -13.87
CA ALA A 286 -6.29 -14.36 -13.41
C ALA A 286 -6.15 -14.41 -11.89
N LYS A 287 -4.93 -14.15 -11.38
CA LYS A 287 -4.62 -14.19 -9.95
C LYS A 287 -3.78 -13.00 -9.51
N ASN A 288 -4.09 -12.44 -8.35
CA ASN A 288 -3.23 -11.50 -7.63
C ASN A 288 -3.19 -11.87 -6.13
N THR A 289 -2.70 -10.96 -5.28
CA THR A 289 -2.63 -11.13 -3.83
C THR A 289 -3.98 -11.17 -3.14
N ASP A 290 -5.03 -10.60 -3.76
CA ASP A 290 -6.35 -10.45 -3.17
C ASP A 290 -7.34 -11.52 -3.63
N GLY A 291 -6.98 -12.32 -4.63
CA GLY A 291 -7.80 -13.44 -5.07
C GLY A 291 -7.42 -14.02 -6.43
N SER A 292 -8.24 -14.96 -6.88
CA SER A 292 -8.16 -15.59 -8.18
C SER A 292 -9.56 -15.71 -8.77
N ILE A 293 -9.70 -15.43 -10.06
CA ILE A 293 -10.94 -15.63 -10.83
C ILE A 293 -10.63 -16.44 -12.08
N SER A 294 -11.59 -17.25 -12.52
CA SER A 294 -11.53 -17.94 -13.80
C SER A 294 -12.75 -17.59 -14.64
N LYS A 295 -12.56 -17.48 -15.96
CA LYS A 295 -13.63 -17.22 -16.91
C LYS A 295 -13.49 -18.18 -18.09
N ASN A 296 -14.61 -18.79 -18.46
CA ASN A 296 -14.69 -19.74 -19.57
C ASN A 296 -15.15 -19.03 -20.85
N PHE A 297 -14.60 -19.49 -21.97
CA PHE A 297 -14.96 -19.15 -23.33
C PHE A 297 -15.25 -20.45 -24.09
N THR A 298 -16.42 -20.55 -24.71
CA THR A 298 -16.76 -21.69 -25.56
C THR A 298 -16.31 -21.42 -27.00
N LEU A 299 -15.46 -22.30 -27.53
CA LEU A 299 -15.07 -22.30 -28.93
C LEU A 299 -15.68 -23.52 -29.62
N THR A 300 -16.61 -23.31 -30.54
CA THR A 300 -17.20 -24.38 -31.35
C THR A 300 -16.36 -24.61 -32.61
N ILE A 301 -15.87 -25.83 -32.78
CA ILE A 301 -15.05 -26.24 -33.92
C ILE A 301 -15.91 -27.06 -34.89
N ASN A 302 -16.20 -26.45 -36.04
CA ASN A 302 -16.99 -27.07 -37.09
C ASN A 302 -16.09 -27.93 -38.00
N PRO A 303 -16.51 -29.16 -38.35
CA PRO A 303 -15.76 -29.99 -39.27
C PRO A 303 -15.65 -29.33 -40.65
N LEU A 304 -14.60 -29.67 -41.40
CA LEU A 304 -14.49 -29.26 -42.80
C LEU A 304 -15.59 -29.96 -43.62
N PRO A 305 -16.19 -29.28 -44.61
CA PRO A 305 -17.15 -29.92 -45.50
C PRO A 305 -16.47 -31.07 -46.27
N THR A 306 -17.08 -32.25 -46.25
CA THR A 306 -16.64 -33.41 -47.03
C THR A 306 -17.24 -33.34 -48.44
N ALA A 307 -16.42 -33.00 -49.43
CA ALA A 307 -16.81 -33.14 -50.83
C ALA A 307 -16.90 -34.63 -51.18
N SER A 308 -18.09 -35.07 -51.63
CA SER A 308 -18.31 -36.43 -52.11
C SER A 308 -18.57 -36.38 -53.61
N ILE A 309 -17.75 -37.06 -54.42
CA ILE A 309 -18.00 -37.21 -55.85
C ILE A 309 -18.91 -38.43 -56.02
N LYS A 310 -20.16 -38.24 -56.48
CA LYS A 310 -20.96 -39.35 -57.00
C LYS A 310 -20.34 -39.79 -58.33
N LYS A 311 -19.80 -41.02 -58.37
CA LYS A 311 -19.49 -41.67 -59.64
C LYS A 311 -20.82 -41.89 -60.37
N ILE A 312 -20.98 -41.25 -61.53
CA ILE A 312 -22.06 -41.52 -62.50
C ILE A 312 -21.63 -42.72 -63.32
#